data_AF-A0A957QH78-F1
#
_entry.id   AF-A0A957QH78-F1
#
_cell.length_a   1.000
_cell.length_b   1.000
_cell.length_c   1.000
_cell.angle_alpha   90.00
_cell.angle_beta   90.00
_cell.angle_gamma   90.00
#
_symmetry.space_group_name_H-M   'P 1'
#
loop_
_entity.id
_entity.type
_entity.pdbx_description
1 polymer ?
#
loop_
_entity_poly.entity_id
_entity_poly.type
_entity_poly.pdbx_seq_one_letter_code
_entity_poly.pdbx_strand_id
1 'polypeptide(L)'
;MATPAPMIPRRVQVAICVLGALVAAWTLLFMLSTTTSATPAAVPVAQTADACTSLAGDALADCNALVSLYTDTQGDQWFTSTNWLTTTPGVTYCDWYGVTCEDGRVTRLALSRNHLTGALPPSIGQLKALTHLAVDGNRLRGRVSPGICTLRNTLQEVNLAYNALETVNTRIRQCLDHLDPDWADTQTLAPRRIEISAITTDSISLSWQPIPYTADGGGHQVSFTTSITEDYTIHGQTADKSATGYVLDNLTPGQTYYVRIHTVTPAHAANPDLVRSEAVLRMAVTEADDDILLIVYAAFDNDLSEYSVDIVDRIRGGTLVNPNVRAVVLV
;
A
#
# COMPACT_ATOMS: atom_id res chain seq x y z
N MET A 1 -74.68 -5.97 -27.68
CA MET A 1 -74.09 -4.65 -27.97
C MET A 1 -73.83 -3.95 -26.64
N ALA A 2 -72.57 -3.99 -26.18
CA ALA A 2 -72.00 -3.09 -25.19
C ALA A 2 -70.48 -3.32 -25.21
N THR A 3 -69.74 -2.30 -25.62
CA THR A 3 -68.28 -2.21 -25.61
C THR A 3 -67.74 -2.09 -24.18
N PRO A 4 -66.67 -2.79 -23.78
CA PRO A 4 -65.85 -2.38 -22.64
C PRO A 4 -64.80 -1.35 -23.07
N ALA A 5 -64.63 -0.33 -22.23
CA ALA A 5 -63.68 0.78 -22.34
C ALA A 5 -62.21 0.34 -22.11
N PRO A 6 -61.22 1.12 -22.58
CA PRO A 6 -59.81 0.73 -22.57
C PRO A 6 -59.13 0.94 -21.20
N MET A 7 -58.24 0.01 -20.83
CA MET A 7 -57.31 0.18 -19.71
C MET A 7 -56.12 1.06 -20.11
N ILE A 8 -55.92 2.14 -19.36
CA ILE A 8 -54.76 3.03 -19.42
C ILE A 8 -53.64 2.44 -18.54
N PRO A 9 -52.36 2.45 -18.96
CA PRO A 9 -51.25 1.85 -18.22
C PRO A 9 -50.87 2.67 -16.98
N ARG A 10 -50.63 2.00 -15.85
CA ARG A 10 -50.10 2.64 -14.63
C ARG A 10 -48.60 2.92 -14.79
N ARG A 11 -48.25 4.18 -14.59
CA ARG A 11 -46.89 4.73 -14.55
C ARG A 11 -46.10 4.21 -13.35
N VAL A 12 -44.81 3.99 -13.59
CA VAL A 12 -43.73 3.79 -12.62
C VAL A 12 -43.73 4.94 -11.61
N GLN A 13 -43.81 4.64 -10.32
CA GLN A 13 -43.64 5.60 -9.23
C GLN A 13 -42.20 5.56 -8.72
N VAL A 14 -41.49 6.68 -8.91
CA VAL A 14 -40.27 7.02 -8.19
C VAL A 14 -40.68 7.65 -6.86
N ALA A 15 -40.26 7.07 -5.74
CA ALA A 15 -40.51 7.60 -4.41
C ALA A 15 -39.29 8.36 -3.88
N ILE A 16 -39.44 9.67 -3.73
CA ILE A 16 -38.58 10.55 -2.94
C ILE A 16 -39.27 10.70 -1.58
N CYS A 17 -38.59 10.41 -0.48
CA CYS A 17 -39.10 10.62 0.87
C CYS A 17 -38.19 11.60 1.62
N VAL A 18 -38.77 12.71 2.08
CA VAL A 18 -38.15 13.72 2.95
C VAL A 18 -38.96 13.82 4.25
N LEU A 19 -38.24 13.63 5.37
CA LEU A 19 -38.40 14.11 6.75
C LEU A 19 -39.78 14.16 7.43
N GLY A 20 -39.85 13.48 8.59
CA GLY A 20 -40.81 13.76 9.66
C GLY A 20 -40.20 13.39 11.02
N ALA A 21 -39.99 14.40 11.87
CA ALA A 21 -39.44 14.28 13.22
C ALA A 21 -40.47 13.71 14.21
N LEU A 22 -40.01 12.88 15.15
CA LEU A 22 -40.70 12.64 16.42
C LEU A 22 -39.71 12.46 17.57
N VAL A 23 -39.98 13.21 18.64
CA VAL A 23 -39.25 13.32 19.90
C VAL A 23 -39.60 12.14 20.81
N ALA A 24 -38.61 11.51 21.42
CA ALA A 24 -38.80 10.69 22.61
C ALA A 24 -37.59 10.83 23.55
N ALA A 25 -37.85 11.39 24.73
CA ALA A 25 -36.90 11.58 25.80
C ALA A 25 -36.64 10.25 26.53
N TRP A 26 -35.38 9.85 26.64
CA TRP A 26 -34.91 8.82 27.57
C TRP A 26 -33.72 9.38 28.34
N THR A 27 -33.92 9.69 29.62
CA THR A 27 -32.85 9.97 30.57
C THR A 27 -32.19 8.67 30.99
N LEU A 28 -30.99 8.39 30.49
CA LEU A 28 -30.06 7.46 31.14
C LEU A 28 -28.68 8.12 31.23
N LEU A 29 -28.28 8.39 32.46
CA LEU A 29 -26.98 8.93 32.83
C LEU A 29 -25.94 7.80 32.70
N PHE A 30 -25.28 7.71 31.55
CA PHE A 30 -24.07 6.92 31.38
C PHE A 30 -22.88 7.88 31.28
N MET A 31 -21.99 7.82 32.26
CA MET A 31 -20.70 8.50 32.23
C MET A 31 -19.87 7.90 31.08
N LEU A 32 -19.90 8.55 29.90
CA LEU A 32 -18.93 8.31 28.85
C LEU A 32 -17.62 8.96 29.27
N SER A 33 -16.68 8.14 29.75
CA SER A 33 -15.27 8.50 29.67
C SER A 33 -14.89 8.55 28.19
N THR A 34 -14.96 9.75 27.60
CA THR A 34 -14.33 10.03 26.32
C THR A 34 -12.82 9.93 26.54
N THR A 35 -12.23 8.76 26.30
CA THR A 35 -10.83 8.72 25.91
C THR A 35 -10.79 9.32 24.52
N THR A 36 -10.61 10.64 24.44
CA THR A 36 -10.08 11.27 23.23
C THR A 36 -8.76 10.56 22.94
N SER A 37 -8.76 9.64 21.99
CA SER A 37 -7.52 9.26 21.32
C SER A 37 -7.05 10.52 20.61
N ALA A 38 -6.20 11.29 21.28
CA ALA A 38 -5.47 12.36 20.64
C ALA A 38 -4.70 11.71 19.49
N THR A 39 -5.13 11.98 18.25
CA THR A 39 -4.24 11.86 17.11
C THR A 39 -2.98 12.65 17.47
N PRO A 40 -1.77 12.05 17.44
CA PRO A 40 -0.57 12.83 17.63
C PRO A 40 -0.59 13.93 16.56
N ALA A 41 -0.54 15.17 17.03
CA ALA A 41 -0.53 16.33 16.16
C ALA A 41 0.65 16.18 15.19
N ALA A 42 0.37 16.16 13.89
CA ALA A 42 1.42 16.23 12.88
C ALA A 42 2.27 17.47 13.19
N VAL A 43 3.58 17.27 13.32
CA VAL A 43 4.52 18.38 13.48
C VAL A 43 4.35 19.31 12.28
N PRO A 44 4.09 20.62 12.49
CA PRO A 44 3.93 21.54 11.39
C PRO A 44 5.23 21.62 10.59
N VAL A 45 5.09 21.60 9.25
CA VAL A 45 6.14 21.72 8.20
C VAL A 45 7.15 22.87 8.43
N ALA A 46 6.88 23.78 9.36
CA ALA A 46 7.80 24.83 9.77
C ALA A 46 9.05 24.33 10.54
N GLN A 47 8.97 23.27 11.34
CA GLN A 47 10.11 22.82 12.17
C GLN A 47 11.23 22.14 11.36
N THR A 48 10.91 21.59 10.19
CA THR A 48 11.88 20.91 9.31
C THR A 48 12.83 21.88 8.60
N ALA A 49 12.42 23.14 8.43
CA ALA A 49 13.25 24.16 7.78
C ALA A 49 14.33 24.70 8.72
N ASP A 50 14.06 24.79 10.03
CA ASP A 50 14.91 25.54 10.97
C ASP A 50 16.21 24.80 11.37
N ALA A 51 16.18 23.47 11.47
CA ALA A 51 17.29 22.66 12.01
C ALA A 51 18.58 22.73 11.17
N CYS A 52 18.48 23.05 9.88
CA CYS A 52 19.62 23.12 8.95
C CYS A 52 19.97 24.54 8.48
N THR A 53 19.28 25.59 8.96
CA THR A 53 19.34 26.96 8.41
C THR A 53 20.70 27.63 8.43
N SER A 54 21.57 27.29 9.38
CA SER A 54 22.90 27.89 9.55
C SER A 54 24.01 27.15 8.79
N LEU A 55 23.67 26.06 8.09
CA LEU A 55 24.63 25.21 7.40
C LEU A 55 24.77 25.62 5.93
N ALA A 56 25.92 25.26 5.34
CA ALA A 56 26.19 25.48 3.93
C ALA A 56 26.90 24.28 3.29
N GLY A 57 26.80 24.19 1.96
CA GLY A 57 27.48 23.17 1.16
C GLY A 57 27.15 21.76 1.60
N ASP A 58 28.20 20.98 1.79
CA ASP A 58 28.14 19.55 2.08
C ASP A 58 27.50 19.21 3.44
N ALA A 59 27.71 20.04 4.46
CA ALA A 59 27.05 19.87 5.76
C ALA A 59 25.53 20.14 5.68
N LEU A 60 25.11 21.06 4.82
CA LEU A 60 23.70 21.32 4.56
C LEU A 60 23.05 20.14 3.83
N ALA A 61 23.75 19.56 2.86
CA ALA A 61 23.28 18.35 2.17
C ALA A 61 23.11 17.17 3.15
N ASP A 62 24.07 16.99 4.06
CA ASP A 62 24.01 15.95 5.08
C ASP A 62 22.80 16.16 6.02
N CYS A 63 22.63 17.37 6.56
CA CYS A 63 21.50 17.70 7.44
C CYS A 63 20.15 17.51 6.72
N ASN A 64 19.99 17.98 5.49
CA ASN A 64 18.75 17.84 4.72
C ASN A 64 18.40 16.37 4.44
N ALA A 65 19.40 15.52 4.17
CA ALA A 65 19.17 14.10 3.99
C ALA A 65 18.67 13.42 5.27
N LEU A 66 19.22 13.81 6.43
CA LEU A 66 18.71 13.34 7.72
C LEU A 66 17.28 13.85 7.97
N VAL A 67 16.98 15.14 7.73
CA VAL A 67 15.61 15.67 7.87
C VAL A 67 14.63 14.88 7.01
N SER A 68 14.96 14.61 5.74
CA SER A 68 14.13 13.78 4.85
C SER A 68 13.97 12.35 5.38
N LEU A 69 15.03 11.73 5.93
CA LEU A 69 14.91 10.43 6.60
C LEU A 69 13.92 10.48 7.76
N TYR A 70 14.01 11.50 8.61
CA TYR A 70 13.10 11.68 9.72
C TYR A 70 11.66 11.85 9.24
N THR A 71 11.40 12.77 8.31
CA THR A 71 10.04 13.08 7.86
C THR A 71 9.42 11.92 7.10
N ASP A 72 10.18 11.33 6.18
CA ASP A 72 9.66 10.33 5.23
C ASP A 72 9.46 8.98 5.91
N THR A 73 10.13 8.76 7.06
CA THR A 73 10.00 7.52 7.83
C THR A 73 9.29 7.66 9.18
N GLN A 74 8.52 8.75 9.34
CA GLN A 74 7.70 9.04 10.52
C GLN A 74 8.52 9.10 11.82
N GLY A 75 9.53 9.95 11.84
CA GLY A 75 10.44 10.19 12.97
C GLY A 75 9.77 10.40 14.32
N ASP A 76 8.58 11.01 14.32
CA ASP A 76 7.79 11.24 15.54
C ASP A 76 7.24 9.93 16.16
N GLN A 77 7.28 8.83 15.40
CA GLN A 77 6.83 7.49 15.81
C GLN A 77 7.99 6.50 16.00
N TRP A 78 9.23 6.95 15.85
CA TRP A 78 10.40 6.13 16.10
C TRP A 78 10.50 5.76 17.58
N PHE A 79 11.16 4.64 17.88
CA PHE A 79 11.39 4.24 19.27
C PHE A 79 12.31 5.23 20.01
N THR A 80 13.33 5.73 19.32
CA THR A 80 14.26 6.74 19.83
C THR A 80 14.59 7.76 18.73
N SER A 81 14.25 9.02 19.00
CA SER A 81 14.47 10.17 18.13
C SER A 81 15.13 11.33 18.86
N THR A 82 15.93 11.04 19.90
CA THR A 82 16.58 12.07 20.72
C THR A 82 17.37 13.06 19.86
N ASN A 83 17.14 14.35 20.12
CA ASN A 83 17.70 15.52 19.42
C ASN A 83 17.29 15.71 17.96
N TRP A 84 16.60 14.77 17.31
CA TRP A 84 16.19 14.94 15.93
C TRP A 84 15.34 16.20 15.75
N LEU A 85 15.65 17.00 14.73
CA LEU A 85 15.04 18.29 14.42
C LEU A 85 15.12 19.36 15.54
N THR A 86 15.93 19.16 16.58
CA THR A 86 16.10 20.16 17.63
C THR A 86 16.89 21.36 17.12
N THR A 87 16.52 22.56 17.58
CA THR A 87 17.21 23.82 17.30
C THR A 87 17.95 24.37 18.53
N THR A 88 18.25 23.48 19.49
CA THR A 88 18.93 23.84 20.73
C THR A 88 20.35 24.36 20.43
N PRO A 89 20.74 25.56 20.91
CA PRO A 89 22.06 26.10 20.67
C PRO A 89 23.18 25.14 21.12
N GLY A 90 24.14 24.89 20.23
CA GLY A 90 25.26 23.98 20.49
C GLY A 90 24.96 22.50 20.20
N VAL A 91 23.71 22.15 19.89
CA VAL A 91 23.33 20.82 19.38
C VAL A 91 23.24 20.90 17.86
N THR A 92 23.88 19.96 17.18
CA THR A 92 23.92 19.87 15.73
C THR A 92 23.30 18.54 15.25
N TYR A 93 23.16 18.36 13.94
CA TYR A 93 22.71 17.08 13.38
C TYR A 93 23.68 15.92 13.68
N CYS A 94 24.92 16.21 14.07
CA CYS A 94 25.89 15.22 14.53
C CYS A 94 25.60 14.70 15.94
N ASP A 95 24.75 15.40 16.70
CA ASP A 95 24.30 15.00 18.04
C ASP A 95 22.95 14.28 18.03
N TRP A 96 22.39 14.05 16.83
CA TRP A 96 21.14 13.31 16.67
C TRP A 96 21.36 11.84 16.96
N TYR A 97 20.38 11.21 17.62
CA TYR A 97 20.46 9.79 17.94
C TYR A 97 20.75 8.96 16.69
N GLY A 98 21.77 8.09 16.78
CA GLY A 98 22.16 7.21 15.69
C GLY A 98 23.03 7.87 14.61
N VAL A 99 23.34 9.16 14.71
CA VAL A 99 24.24 9.86 13.78
C VAL A 99 25.65 9.94 14.36
N THR A 100 26.66 9.68 13.54
CA THR A 100 28.06 9.96 13.86
C THR A 100 28.67 10.79 12.74
N CYS A 101 29.41 11.83 13.13
CA CYS A 101 30.11 12.69 12.20
C CYS A 101 31.64 12.62 12.39
N GLU A 102 32.37 12.80 11.29
CA GLU A 102 33.79 13.12 11.27
C GLU A 102 33.97 14.41 10.45
N ASP A 103 34.75 15.37 10.96
CA ASP A 103 34.96 16.68 10.32
C ASP A 103 33.66 17.39 9.91
N GLY A 104 32.60 17.21 10.71
CA GLY A 104 31.28 17.80 10.46
C GLY A 104 30.57 17.20 9.25
N ARG A 105 30.84 15.93 8.91
CA ARG A 105 30.19 15.15 7.85
C ARG A 105 29.68 13.83 8.40
N VAL A 106 28.49 13.38 7.97
CA VAL A 106 27.91 12.12 8.46
C VAL A 106 28.69 10.93 7.92
N THR A 107 29.31 10.16 8.81
CA THR A 107 30.06 8.95 8.46
C THR A 107 29.33 7.67 8.87
N ARG A 108 28.51 7.71 9.92
CA ARG A 108 27.69 6.56 10.35
C ARG A 108 26.26 6.94 10.64
N LEU A 109 25.35 6.06 10.26
CA LEU A 109 23.93 6.13 10.56
C LEU A 109 23.46 4.78 11.11
N ALA A 110 23.13 4.72 12.40
CA ALA A 110 22.75 3.51 13.14
C ALA A 110 21.35 3.69 13.74
N LEU A 111 20.34 3.23 13.01
CA LEU A 111 18.92 3.33 13.34
C LEU A 111 18.22 1.97 13.30
N SER A 112 18.96 0.89 13.55
CA SER A 112 18.43 -0.47 13.63
C SER A 112 17.33 -0.56 14.69
N ARG A 113 16.26 -1.31 14.41
CA ARG A 113 15.17 -1.60 15.36
C ARG A 113 14.53 -0.36 16.00
N ASN A 114 14.30 0.67 15.19
CA ASN A 114 13.85 1.98 15.64
C ASN A 114 12.47 2.39 15.10
N HIS A 115 11.70 1.43 14.59
CA HIS A 115 10.34 1.61 14.07
C HIS A 115 10.23 2.52 12.84
N LEU A 116 11.31 2.71 12.07
CA LEU A 116 11.25 3.48 10.82
C LEU A 116 10.24 2.80 9.87
N THR A 117 9.28 3.57 9.33
CA THR A 117 8.24 3.05 8.43
C THR A 117 8.26 3.80 7.10
N GLY A 118 7.59 3.30 6.06
CA GLY A 118 7.61 3.96 4.74
C GLY A 118 8.90 3.68 3.96
N ALA A 119 9.22 4.51 2.98
CA ALA A 119 10.32 4.25 2.05
C ALA A 119 11.64 4.85 2.54
N LEU A 120 12.76 4.18 2.24
CA LEU A 120 14.09 4.77 2.43
C LEU A 120 14.25 5.93 1.41
N PRO A 121 14.44 7.18 1.87
CA PRO A 121 14.37 8.32 0.96
C PRO A 121 15.58 8.39 0.03
N PRO A 122 15.42 8.90 -1.21
CA PRO A 122 16.52 9.06 -2.16
C PRO A 122 17.63 10.00 -1.67
N SER A 123 17.30 10.91 -0.76
CA SER A 123 18.21 11.87 -0.15
C SER A 123 19.36 11.20 0.63
N ILE A 124 19.25 9.93 1.03
CA ILE A 124 20.37 9.16 1.59
C ILE A 124 21.61 9.23 0.69
N GLY A 125 21.44 9.28 -0.63
CA GLY A 125 22.55 9.42 -1.57
C GLY A 125 23.34 10.73 -1.45
N GLN A 126 22.87 11.71 -0.67
CA GLN A 126 23.57 12.98 -0.42
C GLN A 126 24.61 12.87 0.69
N LEU A 127 24.57 11.83 1.53
CA LEU A 127 25.53 11.58 2.62
C LEU A 127 26.87 11.07 2.06
N LYS A 128 27.63 11.94 1.39
CA LYS A 128 28.82 11.55 0.61
C LYS A 128 29.99 11.02 1.44
N ALA A 129 30.01 11.28 2.74
CA ALA A 129 31.01 10.74 3.66
C ALA A 129 30.54 9.44 4.37
N LEU A 130 29.32 8.96 4.09
CA LEU A 130 28.74 7.82 4.78
C LEU A 130 29.51 6.54 4.45
N THR A 131 29.99 5.89 5.50
CA THR A 131 30.68 4.61 5.45
C THR A 131 29.86 3.49 6.09
N HIS A 132 28.96 3.80 7.02
CA HIS A 132 28.16 2.80 7.73
C HIS A 132 26.68 3.18 7.74
N LEU A 133 25.83 2.27 7.26
CA LEU A 133 24.37 2.42 7.25
C LEU A 133 23.70 1.17 7.83
N ALA A 134 23.13 1.29 9.03
CA ALA A 134 22.36 0.24 9.67
C ALA A 134 20.91 0.71 9.90
N VAL A 135 19.99 0.11 9.16
CA VAL A 135 18.53 0.37 9.25
C VAL A 135 17.75 -0.94 9.32
N ASP A 136 18.41 -2.01 9.74
CA ASP A 136 17.83 -3.34 9.89
C ASP A 136 16.78 -3.42 11.00
N GLY A 137 15.86 -4.38 10.87
CA GLY A 137 14.83 -4.60 11.89
C GLY A 137 13.85 -3.44 12.02
N ASN A 138 13.55 -2.74 10.94
CA ASN A 138 12.56 -1.66 10.89
C ASN A 138 11.33 -2.08 10.06
N ARG A 139 10.41 -1.15 9.79
CA ARG A 139 9.22 -1.35 8.96
C ARG A 139 9.36 -0.64 7.61
N LEU A 140 10.60 -0.45 7.14
CA LEU A 140 10.85 0.18 5.86
C LEU A 140 10.30 -0.69 4.75
N ARG A 141 9.65 -0.08 3.76
CA ARG A 141 8.95 -0.77 2.68
C ARG A 141 9.01 -0.02 1.36
N GLY A 142 8.70 -0.74 0.30
CA GLY A 142 8.64 -0.18 -1.04
C GLY A 142 9.99 -0.17 -1.75
N ARG A 143 10.04 0.56 -2.87
CA ARG A 143 11.17 0.46 -3.80
C ARG A 143 12.39 1.21 -3.28
N VAL A 144 13.52 0.52 -3.20
CA VAL A 144 14.80 1.16 -2.93
C VAL A 144 15.17 2.06 -4.11
N SER A 145 15.41 3.34 -3.81
CA SER A 145 15.78 4.33 -4.82
C SER A 145 17.24 4.15 -5.27
N PRO A 146 17.64 4.67 -6.45
CA PRO A 146 19.04 4.64 -6.89
C PRO A 146 19.99 5.46 -6.00
N GLY A 147 19.49 6.29 -5.08
CA GLY A 147 20.29 7.21 -4.26
C GLY A 147 21.38 6.50 -3.45
N ILE A 148 21.03 5.39 -2.80
CA ILE A 148 21.98 4.57 -2.01
C ILE A 148 23.15 4.06 -2.87
N CYS A 149 22.91 3.77 -4.15
CA CYS A 149 23.93 3.30 -5.07
C CYS A 149 24.95 4.36 -5.47
N THR A 150 24.65 5.64 -5.24
CA THR A 150 25.64 6.71 -5.42
C THR A 150 26.73 6.69 -4.36
N LEU A 151 26.50 5.96 -3.25
CA LEU A 151 27.42 5.79 -2.13
C LEU A 151 28.19 4.46 -2.21
N ARG A 152 28.05 3.68 -3.29
CA ARG A 152 28.65 2.34 -3.42
C ARG A 152 30.17 2.29 -3.23
N ASN A 153 30.86 3.41 -3.43
CA ASN A 153 32.31 3.51 -3.31
C ASN A 153 32.76 4.02 -1.93
N THR A 154 31.82 4.51 -1.11
CA THR A 154 32.11 5.08 0.22
C THR A 154 31.56 4.20 1.34
N LEU A 155 30.40 3.57 1.13
CA LEU A 155 29.83 2.60 2.06
C LEU A 155 30.74 1.38 2.19
N GLN A 156 30.99 1.02 3.44
CA GLN A 156 31.82 -0.12 3.86
C GLN A 156 30.97 -1.17 4.55
N GLU A 157 29.99 -0.74 5.35
CA GLU A 157 29.06 -1.62 6.05
C GLU A 157 27.62 -1.14 5.83
N VAL A 158 26.78 -2.02 5.28
CA VAL A 158 25.36 -1.75 5.07
C VAL A 158 24.56 -2.92 5.62
N ASN A 159 23.50 -2.63 6.36
CA ASN A 159 22.55 -3.64 6.82
C ASN A 159 21.11 -3.15 6.63
N LEU A 160 20.41 -3.78 5.69
CA LEU A 160 19.02 -3.52 5.32
C LEU A 160 18.07 -4.65 5.75
N ALA A 161 18.59 -5.65 6.46
CA ALA A 161 17.88 -6.88 6.78
C ALA A 161 16.58 -6.64 7.56
N TYR A 162 15.66 -7.60 7.47
CA TYR A 162 14.41 -7.62 8.24
C TYR A 162 13.56 -6.35 8.06
N ASN A 163 13.32 -5.98 6.82
CA ASN A 163 12.40 -4.92 6.41
C ASN A 163 11.40 -5.49 5.37
N ALA A 164 10.81 -4.62 4.54
CA ALA A 164 9.99 -4.95 3.37
C ALA A 164 10.45 -4.18 2.12
N LEU A 165 11.75 -3.93 2.01
CA LEU A 165 12.39 -3.23 0.89
C LEU A 165 12.40 -4.11 -0.36
N GLU A 166 12.15 -3.50 -1.52
CA GLU A 166 12.16 -4.22 -2.79
C GLU A 166 12.82 -3.43 -3.92
N THR A 167 13.14 -4.12 -5.01
CA THR A 167 13.43 -3.46 -6.28
C THR A 167 13.08 -4.37 -7.45
N VAL A 168 12.66 -3.76 -8.55
CA VAL A 168 12.48 -4.42 -9.86
C VAL A 168 13.58 -4.02 -10.85
N ASN A 169 14.41 -3.04 -10.48
CA ASN A 169 15.49 -2.56 -11.31
C ASN A 169 16.75 -3.41 -11.07
N THR A 170 17.18 -4.13 -12.10
CA THR A 170 18.34 -5.03 -12.03
C THR A 170 19.64 -4.32 -11.67
N ARG A 171 19.82 -3.06 -12.06
CA ARG A 171 21.00 -2.26 -11.70
C ARG A 171 21.00 -1.89 -10.22
N ILE A 172 19.83 -1.56 -9.66
CA ILE A 172 19.69 -1.28 -8.22
C ILE A 172 19.92 -2.57 -7.44
N ARG A 173 19.34 -3.70 -7.87
CA ARG A 173 19.59 -5.01 -7.24
C ARG A 173 21.08 -5.33 -7.20
N GLN A 174 21.79 -5.28 -8.34
CA GLN A 174 23.24 -5.54 -8.39
C GLN A 174 24.07 -4.63 -7.48
N CYS A 175 23.67 -3.37 -7.36
CA CYS A 175 24.29 -2.44 -6.42
C CYS A 175 24.05 -2.86 -4.96
N LEU A 176 22.81 -3.21 -4.61
CA LEU A 176 22.49 -3.66 -3.26
C LEU A 176 23.16 -4.99 -2.94
N ASP A 177 23.28 -5.90 -3.90
CA ASP A 177 24.00 -7.19 -3.75
C ASP A 177 25.50 -6.97 -3.49
N HIS A 178 26.04 -5.82 -3.91
CA HIS A 178 27.40 -5.43 -3.58
C HIS A 178 27.51 -4.79 -2.19
N LEU A 179 26.52 -3.98 -1.81
CA LEU A 179 26.51 -3.25 -0.54
C LEU A 179 26.17 -4.14 0.66
N ASP A 180 25.22 -5.05 0.49
CA ASP A 180 24.62 -5.92 1.51
C ASP A 180 24.21 -7.23 0.80
N PRO A 181 25.11 -8.22 0.68
CA PRO A 181 24.90 -9.38 -0.21
C PRO A 181 23.63 -10.22 0.05
N ASP A 182 23.17 -10.26 1.30
CA ASP A 182 22.01 -11.03 1.76
C ASP A 182 20.77 -10.15 2.02
N TRP A 183 20.80 -8.86 1.63
CA TRP A 183 19.71 -7.92 1.89
C TRP A 183 18.33 -8.43 1.52
N ALA A 184 18.20 -9.19 0.42
CA ALA A 184 16.91 -9.67 -0.09
C ALA A 184 16.38 -10.91 0.64
N ASP A 185 17.21 -11.63 1.39
CA ASP A 185 16.84 -12.92 1.98
C ASP A 185 15.87 -12.77 3.15
N THR A 186 15.75 -11.56 3.71
CA THR A 186 14.95 -11.24 4.89
C THR A 186 13.87 -10.17 4.65
N GLN A 187 13.56 -9.87 3.38
CA GLN A 187 12.56 -8.86 3.04
C GLN A 187 11.15 -9.46 3.03
N THR A 188 10.24 -8.85 3.78
CA THR A 188 8.80 -9.17 3.79
C THR A 188 8.14 -8.60 2.54
N LEU A 189 8.31 -9.29 1.41
CA LEU A 189 7.81 -8.86 0.11
C LEU A 189 6.33 -9.20 -0.10
N ALA A 190 5.68 -8.54 -1.06
CA ALA A 190 4.37 -8.98 -1.51
C ALA A 190 4.50 -10.20 -2.45
N PRO A 191 3.52 -11.12 -2.47
CA PRO A 191 3.52 -12.24 -3.41
C PRO A 191 3.46 -11.72 -4.86
N ARG A 192 4.05 -12.47 -5.78
CA ARG A 192 4.16 -12.09 -7.20
C ARG A 192 3.24 -12.95 -8.07
N ARG A 193 3.00 -12.50 -9.31
CA ARG A 193 2.16 -13.23 -10.28
C ARG A 193 0.77 -13.59 -9.72
N ILE A 194 0.11 -12.62 -9.10
CA ILE A 194 -1.21 -12.84 -8.51
C ILE A 194 -2.25 -12.91 -9.63
N GLU A 195 -3.01 -14.01 -9.66
CA GLU A 195 -4.03 -14.33 -10.65
C GLU A 195 -5.33 -14.73 -9.95
N ILE A 196 -6.46 -14.46 -10.61
CA ILE A 196 -7.77 -14.99 -10.21
C ILE A 196 -7.92 -16.33 -10.94
N SER A 197 -7.92 -17.43 -10.19
CA SER A 197 -7.94 -18.78 -10.76
C SER A 197 -9.36 -19.32 -10.95
N ALA A 198 -10.32 -18.83 -10.17
CA ALA A 198 -11.74 -19.16 -10.30
C ALA A 198 -12.61 -18.08 -9.64
N ILE A 199 -13.83 -17.93 -10.13
CA ILE A 199 -14.88 -17.09 -9.56
C ILE A 199 -16.14 -17.94 -9.48
N THR A 200 -16.88 -17.84 -8.38
CA THR A 200 -18.23 -18.39 -8.22
C THR A 200 -19.20 -17.26 -7.86
N THR A 201 -20.46 -17.59 -7.57
CA THR A 201 -21.45 -16.63 -7.09
C THR A 201 -21.10 -16.06 -5.71
N ASP A 202 -20.32 -16.78 -4.91
CA ASP A 202 -20.04 -16.44 -3.50
C ASP A 202 -18.54 -16.48 -3.13
N SER A 203 -17.64 -16.73 -4.09
CA SER A 203 -16.22 -16.83 -3.81
C SER A 203 -15.32 -16.39 -4.96
N ILE A 204 -14.10 -15.97 -4.61
CA ILE A 204 -13.00 -15.65 -5.52
C ILE A 204 -11.77 -16.45 -5.08
N SER A 205 -11.28 -17.32 -5.96
CA SER A 205 -10.04 -18.06 -5.74
C SER A 205 -8.85 -17.31 -6.33
N LEU A 206 -7.84 -17.08 -5.50
CA LEU A 206 -6.61 -16.36 -5.83
C LEU A 206 -5.44 -17.35 -5.84
N SER A 207 -4.52 -17.17 -6.79
CA SER A 207 -3.25 -17.90 -6.84
C SER A 207 -2.09 -16.95 -7.06
N TRP A 208 -0.89 -17.32 -6.59
CA TRP A 208 0.31 -16.51 -6.71
C TRP A 208 1.60 -17.33 -6.54
N GLN A 209 2.73 -16.69 -6.87
CA GLN A 209 4.06 -17.16 -6.53
C GLN A 209 4.44 -16.69 -5.10
N PRO A 210 4.80 -17.62 -4.19
CA PRO A 210 5.24 -17.28 -2.84
C PRO A 210 6.50 -16.41 -2.82
N ILE A 211 6.75 -15.77 -1.68
CA ILE A 211 7.95 -14.94 -1.50
C ILE A 211 9.16 -15.79 -1.09
N PRO A 212 10.40 -15.32 -1.35
CA PRO A 212 11.60 -16.05 -0.94
C PRO A 212 11.74 -16.19 0.59
N TYR A 213 11.42 -15.13 1.33
CA TYR A 213 11.57 -15.10 2.79
C TYR A 213 10.37 -15.74 3.49
N THR A 214 10.52 -16.97 3.97
CA THR A 214 9.44 -17.73 4.65
C THR A 214 9.67 -17.97 6.14
N ALA A 215 10.83 -17.59 6.66
CA ALA A 215 11.16 -17.71 8.08
C ALA A 215 10.37 -16.70 8.95
N ASP A 216 10.52 -16.84 10.27
CA ASP A 216 9.96 -15.94 11.30
C ASP A 216 8.42 -15.84 11.29
N GLY A 217 7.75 -16.89 10.81
CA GLY A 217 6.28 -17.03 10.84
C GLY A 217 5.56 -16.03 9.96
N GLY A 218 4.26 -15.82 10.22
CA GLY A 218 3.40 -14.92 9.44
C GLY A 218 2.81 -15.56 8.20
N GLY A 219 2.25 -14.77 7.29
CA GLY A 219 1.54 -15.26 6.11
C GLY A 219 1.02 -14.15 5.21
N HIS A 220 0.18 -14.50 4.24
CA HIS A 220 -0.46 -13.55 3.33
C HIS A 220 -1.84 -13.17 3.86
N GLN A 221 -2.00 -11.92 4.30
CA GLN A 221 -3.26 -11.37 4.74
C GLN A 221 -4.05 -10.86 3.54
N VAL A 222 -5.29 -11.35 3.41
CA VAL A 222 -6.23 -10.98 2.35
C VAL A 222 -7.34 -10.12 2.97
N SER A 223 -7.54 -8.95 2.40
CA SER A 223 -8.61 -8.02 2.76
C SER A 223 -9.35 -7.56 1.52
N PHE A 224 -10.59 -7.10 1.68
CA PHE A 224 -11.40 -6.63 0.56
C PHE A 224 -12.27 -5.43 0.92
N THR A 225 -12.75 -4.74 -0.09
CA THR A 225 -13.81 -3.72 0.01
C THR A 225 -14.67 -3.76 -1.26
N THR A 226 -15.91 -3.28 -1.17
CA THR A 226 -16.80 -3.11 -2.33
C THR A 226 -16.72 -1.72 -2.93
N SER A 227 -15.98 -0.80 -2.29
CA SER A 227 -15.79 0.57 -2.75
C SER A 227 -14.33 1.01 -2.64
N ILE A 228 -13.81 1.68 -3.67
CA ILE A 228 -12.44 2.23 -3.67
C ILE A 228 -12.23 3.34 -2.63
N THR A 229 -13.31 3.93 -2.09
CA THR A 229 -13.24 5.00 -1.09
C THR A 229 -13.38 4.49 0.35
N GLU A 230 -13.74 3.22 0.54
CA GLU A 230 -13.94 2.62 1.85
C GLU A 230 -12.71 1.86 2.34
N ASP A 231 -12.62 1.69 3.64
CA ASP A 231 -11.58 0.88 4.27
C ASP A 231 -11.73 -0.60 3.92
N TYR A 232 -10.61 -1.30 3.88
CA TYR A 232 -10.58 -2.72 3.59
C TYR A 232 -10.89 -3.53 4.85
N THR A 233 -11.80 -4.48 4.73
CA THR A 233 -12.09 -5.49 5.76
C THR A 233 -11.15 -6.67 5.62
N ILE A 234 -10.48 -7.07 6.70
CA ILE A 234 -9.64 -8.28 6.70
C ILE A 234 -10.56 -9.49 6.62
N HIS A 235 -10.39 -10.30 5.58
CA HIS A 235 -11.09 -11.57 5.45
C HIS A 235 -10.35 -12.68 6.19
N GLY A 236 -9.03 -12.76 6.02
CA GLY A 236 -8.22 -13.75 6.70
C GLY A 236 -6.75 -13.70 6.32
N GLN A 237 -6.02 -14.73 6.72
CA GLN A 237 -4.59 -14.89 6.45
C GLN A 237 -4.29 -16.35 6.13
N THR A 238 -3.34 -16.59 5.22
CA THR A 238 -2.81 -17.94 5.00
C THR A 238 -2.09 -18.47 6.23
N ALA A 239 -1.96 -19.80 6.32
CA ALA A 239 -1.26 -20.48 7.41
C ALA A 239 0.21 -20.04 7.51
N ASP A 240 0.87 -19.87 6.37
CA ASP A 240 2.25 -19.41 6.28
C ASP A 240 2.52 -18.60 4.99
N LYS A 241 3.76 -18.13 4.84
CA LYS A 241 4.26 -17.36 3.67
C LYS A 241 4.61 -18.21 2.45
N SER A 242 4.53 -19.54 2.56
CA SER A 242 4.76 -20.48 1.46
C SER A 242 3.48 -20.82 0.69
N ALA A 243 2.31 -20.48 1.25
CA ALA A 243 1.02 -20.65 0.60
C ALA A 243 1.00 -19.99 -0.80
N THR A 244 0.40 -20.69 -1.76
CA THR A 244 0.36 -20.30 -3.18
C THR A 244 -0.98 -19.73 -3.62
N GLY A 245 -1.91 -19.54 -2.69
CA GLY A 245 -3.27 -19.11 -3.02
C GLY A 245 -4.15 -18.96 -1.79
N TYR A 246 -5.35 -18.43 -2.01
CA TYR A 246 -6.35 -18.17 -0.97
C TYR A 246 -7.75 -18.09 -1.59
N VAL A 247 -8.76 -18.59 -0.87
CA VAL A 247 -10.17 -18.47 -1.27
C VAL A 247 -10.84 -17.41 -0.42
N LEU A 248 -11.30 -16.35 -1.08
CA LEU A 248 -12.13 -15.31 -0.49
C LEU A 248 -13.59 -15.74 -0.68
N ASP A 249 -14.24 -16.22 0.38
CA ASP A 249 -15.59 -16.80 0.34
C ASP A 249 -16.62 -15.90 1.06
N ASN A 250 -17.86 -16.38 1.15
CA ASN A 250 -18.98 -15.66 1.79
C ASN A 250 -19.25 -14.28 1.16
N LEU A 251 -19.12 -14.19 -0.16
CA LEU A 251 -19.33 -12.97 -0.93
C LEU A 251 -20.76 -12.87 -1.48
N THR A 252 -21.18 -11.65 -1.78
CA THR A 252 -22.48 -11.38 -2.41
C THR A 252 -22.39 -11.65 -3.91
N PRO A 253 -23.36 -12.34 -4.54
CA PRO A 253 -23.43 -12.51 -5.99
C PRO A 253 -23.49 -11.19 -6.77
N GLY A 254 -22.85 -11.16 -7.94
CA GLY A 254 -22.86 -10.00 -8.84
C GLY A 254 -22.15 -8.75 -8.32
N GLN A 255 -21.35 -8.86 -7.25
CA GLN A 255 -20.73 -7.73 -6.57
C GLN A 255 -19.26 -7.58 -6.97
N THR A 256 -18.86 -6.33 -7.25
CA THR A 256 -17.45 -5.99 -7.46
C THR A 256 -16.73 -5.89 -6.13
N TYR A 257 -15.57 -6.54 -6.05
CA TYR A 257 -14.66 -6.53 -4.92
C TYR A 257 -13.27 -6.03 -5.33
N TYR A 258 -12.74 -5.12 -4.52
CA TYR A 258 -11.34 -4.71 -4.56
C TYR A 258 -10.62 -5.48 -3.46
N VAL A 259 -9.76 -6.40 -3.87
CA VAL A 259 -8.99 -7.27 -2.99
C VAL A 259 -7.58 -6.70 -2.80
N ARG A 260 -7.12 -6.69 -1.57
CA ARG A 260 -5.77 -6.30 -1.17
C ARG A 260 -5.09 -7.47 -0.49
N ILE A 261 -3.85 -7.71 -0.89
CA ILE A 261 -3.01 -8.78 -0.35
C ILE A 261 -1.72 -8.16 0.19
N HIS A 262 -1.39 -8.49 1.43
CA HIS A 262 -0.11 -8.18 2.05
C HIS A 262 0.56 -9.46 2.51
N THR A 263 1.89 -9.52 2.47
CA THR A 263 2.61 -10.43 3.35
C THR A 263 2.86 -9.75 4.68
N VAL A 264 2.71 -10.52 5.75
CA VAL A 264 2.92 -10.10 7.14
C VAL A 264 3.99 -10.99 7.76
N THR A 265 4.98 -10.38 8.38
CA THR A 265 5.92 -11.04 9.29
C THR A 265 5.65 -10.49 10.70
N PRO A 266 5.27 -11.34 11.68
CA PRO A 266 5.08 -10.88 13.06
C PRO A 266 6.41 -10.45 13.68
N ALA A 267 6.33 -9.75 14.81
CA ALA A 267 7.50 -9.42 15.61
C ALA A 267 8.28 -10.67 16.02
N HIS A 268 9.61 -10.60 15.97
CA HIS A 268 10.53 -11.69 16.28
C HIS A 268 11.88 -11.14 16.76
N ALA A 269 12.86 -12.02 17.03
CA ALA A 269 14.12 -11.61 17.67
C ALA A 269 14.96 -10.62 16.84
N ALA A 270 14.81 -10.63 15.51
CA ALA A 270 15.55 -9.73 14.62
C ALA A 270 14.82 -8.41 14.32
N ASN A 271 13.50 -8.38 14.48
CA ASN A 271 12.66 -7.20 14.29
C ASN A 271 11.55 -7.18 15.36
N PRO A 272 11.53 -6.19 16.28
CA PRO A 272 10.55 -6.14 17.36
C PRO A 272 9.13 -5.79 16.88
N ASP A 273 8.97 -5.51 15.58
CA ASP A 273 7.73 -5.04 15.00
C ASP A 273 7.08 -6.04 14.04
N LEU A 274 5.77 -5.91 13.88
CA LEU A 274 5.08 -6.49 12.74
C LEU A 274 5.49 -5.73 11.47
N VAL A 275 6.04 -6.45 10.50
CA VAL A 275 6.40 -5.93 9.18
C VAL A 275 5.34 -6.35 8.18
N ARG A 276 4.92 -5.39 7.34
CA ARG A 276 3.93 -5.60 6.30
C ARG A 276 4.48 -5.14 4.96
N SER A 277 4.34 -5.98 3.94
CA SER A 277 4.73 -5.63 2.58
C SER A 277 3.88 -4.49 2.01
N GLU A 278 4.32 -3.91 0.89
CA GLU A 278 3.42 -3.18 0.01
C GLU A 278 2.19 -4.03 -0.35
N ALA A 279 1.07 -3.34 -0.58
CA ALA A 279 -0.18 -3.97 -0.98
C ALA A 279 -0.13 -4.35 -2.47
N VAL A 280 -0.60 -5.55 -2.79
CA VAL A 280 -1.01 -5.86 -4.17
C VAL A 280 -2.53 -5.80 -4.25
N LEU A 281 -3.03 -5.08 -5.25
CA LEU A 281 -4.46 -4.89 -5.48
C LEU A 281 -4.94 -5.76 -6.65
N ARG A 282 -6.12 -6.34 -6.49
CA ARG A 282 -6.87 -7.04 -7.54
C ARG A 282 -8.32 -6.60 -7.50
N MET A 283 -8.94 -6.56 -8.67
CA MET A 283 -10.38 -6.34 -8.81
C MET A 283 -10.99 -7.61 -9.37
N ALA A 284 -12.11 -8.03 -8.81
CA ALA A 284 -12.87 -9.19 -9.24
C ALA A 284 -14.36 -8.91 -9.06
N VAL A 285 -15.20 -9.60 -9.83
CA VAL A 285 -16.66 -9.53 -9.71
C VAL A 285 -17.15 -10.95 -9.51
N THR A 286 -17.91 -11.21 -8.45
CA THR A 286 -18.56 -12.51 -8.26
C THR A 286 -19.61 -12.76 -9.33
N GLU A 287 -19.87 -14.03 -9.63
CA GLU A 287 -20.95 -14.37 -10.57
C GLU A 287 -22.30 -13.95 -10.00
N ALA A 288 -23.20 -13.49 -10.85
CA ALA A 288 -24.59 -13.22 -10.51
C ALA A 288 -25.45 -14.43 -10.85
N ASP A 289 -26.62 -14.55 -10.19
CA ASP A 289 -27.61 -15.58 -10.56
C ASP A 289 -28.20 -15.33 -11.95
N ASP A 290 -28.17 -14.07 -12.42
CA ASP A 290 -28.68 -13.62 -13.71
C ASP A 290 -27.57 -13.00 -14.56
N ASP A 291 -27.47 -13.43 -15.83
CA ASP A 291 -26.57 -12.85 -16.82
C ASP A 291 -27.18 -11.60 -17.47
N ILE A 292 -26.39 -10.55 -17.66
CA ILE A 292 -26.72 -9.38 -18.48
C ILE A 292 -26.36 -9.69 -19.94
N LEU A 293 -27.38 -9.89 -20.78
CA LEU A 293 -27.19 -10.02 -22.22
C LEU A 293 -27.17 -8.62 -22.89
N LEU A 294 -25.99 -8.18 -23.33
CA LEU A 294 -25.83 -7.00 -24.15
C LEU A 294 -25.85 -7.39 -25.64
N ILE A 295 -26.95 -7.09 -26.34
CA ILE A 295 -27.02 -7.25 -27.80
C ILE A 295 -26.63 -5.93 -28.46
N VAL A 296 -25.50 -5.91 -29.15
CA VAL A 296 -25.06 -4.74 -29.93
C VAL A 296 -25.34 -5.02 -31.40
N TYR A 297 -26.22 -4.22 -31.99
CA TYR A 297 -26.54 -4.29 -33.40
C TYR A 297 -25.82 -3.17 -34.15
N ALA A 298 -24.95 -3.53 -35.09
CA ALA A 298 -24.33 -2.58 -36.01
C ALA A 298 -25.05 -2.68 -37.36
N ALA A 299 -25.96 -1.75 -37.65
CA ALA A 299 -26.68 -1.76 -38.91
C ALA A 299 -25.71 -1.58 -40.09
N PHE A 300 -25.71 -2.53 -41.04
CA PHE A 300 -25.03 -2.47 -42.34
C PHE A 300 -25.64 -1.38 -43.26
N ASP A 301 -25.64 -0.12 -42.82
CA ASP A 301 -25.88 1.03 -43.72
C ASP A 301 -24.59 1.83 -44.02
N ASN A 302 -23.41 1.24 -43.73
CA ASN A 302 -22.06 1.66 -44.18
C ASN A 302 -21.56 2.97 -43.52
N ASP A 303 -20.45 3.08 -42.79
CA ASP A 303 -19.14 2.43 -42.87
C ASP A 303 -18.45 2.62 -41.50
N LEU A 304 -18.55 1.62 -40.63
CA LEU A 304 -17.84 1.55 -39.34
C LEU A 304 -16.89 0.36 -39.30
N SER A 305 -16.54 -0.19 -40.47
CA SER A 305 -15.73 -1.41 -40.59
C SER A 305 -14.41 -1.30 -39.84
N GLU A 306 -13.76 -0.14 -39.95
CA GLU A 306 -12.49 0.18 -39.30
C GLU A 306 -12.58 0.29 -37.76
N TYR A 307 -13.74 0.67 -37.21
CA TYR A 307 -13.96 0.81 -35.76
C TYR A 307 -14.61 -0.43 -35.11
N SER A 308 -15.15 -1.34 -35.92
CA SER A 308 -15.90 -2.50 -35.43
C SER A 308 -15.03 -3.47 -34.65
N VAL A 309 -13.78 -3.69 -35.08
CA VAL A 309 -12.84 -4.58 -34.39
C VAL A 309 -12.48 -4.04 -33.01
N ASP A 310 -12.13 -2.76 -32.90
CA ASP A 310 -11.81 -2.12 -31.62
C ASP A 310 -12.99 -2.11 -30.65
N ILE A 311 -14.21 -1.89 -31.15
CA ILE A 311 -15.43 -1.95 -30.33
C ILE A 311 -15.68 -3.38 -29.85
N VAL A 312 -15.59 -4.37 -30.75
CA VAL A 312 -15.76 -5.79 -30.41
C VAL A 312 -14.71 -6.24 -29.40
N ASP A 313 -13.45 -5.84 -29.57
CA ASP A 313 -12.36 -6.20 -28.66
C ASP A 313 -12.50 -5.50 -27.31
N ARG A 314 -12.95 -4.24 -27.26
CA ARG A 314 -13.29 -3.58 -26.00
C ARG A 314 -14.47 -4.23 -25.29
N ILE A 315 -15.49 -4.64 -26.02
CA ILE A 315 -16.65 -5.35 -25.48
C ILE A 315 -16.21 -6.72 -24.95
N ARG A 316 -15.45 -7.49 -25.73
CA ARG A 316 -14.88 -8.78 -25.31
C ARG A 316 -13.99 -8.64 -24.08
N GLY A 317 -13.12 -7.63 -24.07
CA GLY A 317 -12.31 -7.26 -22.91
C GLY A 317 -13.16 -6.93 -21.69
N GLY A 318 -14.25 -6.18 -21.88
CA GLY A 318 -15.24 -5.89 -20.84
C GLY A 318 -15.93 -7.14 -20.29
N THR A 319 -16.34 -8.07 -21.16
CA THR A 319 -16.96 -9.35 -20.75
C THR A 319 -15.98 -10.30 -20.07
N LEU A 320 -14.69 -10.23 -20.39
CA LEU A 320 -13.65 -10.98 -19.67
C LEU A 320 -13.42 -10.41 -18.25
N VAL A 321 -13.67 -9.11 -18.06
CA VAL A 321 -13.53 -8.43 -16.77
C VAL A 321 -14.81 -8.55 -15.93
N ASN A 322 -15.98 -8.60 -16.56
CA ASN A 322 -17.26 -8.83 -15.90
C ASN A 322 -17.92 -10.10 -16.46
N PRO A 323 -17.77 -11.25 -15.77
CA PRO A 323 -18.29 -12.53 -16.25
C PRO A 323 -19.82 -12.55 -16.37
N ASN A 324 -20.52 -11.63 -15.68
CA ASN A 324 -21.98 -11.51 -15.72
C ASN A 324 -22.48 -10.78 -16.97
N VAL A 325 -21.60 -10.21 -17.80
CA VAL A 325 -22.00 -9.57 -19.06
C VAL A 325 -21.69 -10.54 -20.20
N ARG A 326 -22.73 -10.96 -20.90
CA ARG A 326 -22.59 -11.65 -22.19
C ARG A 326 -22.90 -10.67 -23.29
N ALA A 327 -21.93 -10.43 -24.17
CA ALA A 327 -22.16 -9.58 -25.32
C ALA A 327 -22.35 -10.42 -26.58
N VAL A 328 -23.47 -10.19 -27.28
CA VAL A 328 -23.71 -10.71 -28.62
C VAL A 328 -23.64 -9.53 -29.57
N VAL A 329 -22.62 -9.55 -30.44
CA VAL A 329 -22.49 -8.55 -31.50
C VAL A 329 -23.12 -9.12 -32.75
N LEU A 330 -24.22 -8.51 -33.19
CA LEU A 330 -24.88 -8.79 -34.45
C LEU A 330 -24.35 -7.78 -35.46
N VAL A 331 -23.51 -8.28 -36.36
CA VAL A 331 -23.01 -7.57 -37.54
C VAL A 331 -23.89 -7.98 -38.70
#